data_AF-A0A3N4IPP6-F1
#
_entry.id   AF-A0A3N4IPP6-F1
#
_cell.length_a   1.000
_cell.length_b   1.000
_cell.length_c   1.000
_cell.angle_alpha   90.00
_cell.angle_beta   90.00
_cell.angle_gamma   90.00
#
_symmetry.space_group_name_H-M   'P 1'
#
loop_
_entity.id
_entity.type
_entity.pdbx_description
1 polymer ?
#
loop_
_entity_poly.entity_id
_entity_poly.type
_entity_poly.pdbx_seq_one_letter_code
_entity_poly.pdbx_strand_id
1 'polypeptide(L)'
;MPKNLELKDGYSQLLDQLNQLDEGPKKEKFRKMVEKVRAMHEAAEKSRPRSRPVAQTQTPQSLDPNKRRVAALKGLLCYSEMDPKDVENINAAISSYESGALDITKKTAVGERALFWGGVMMTGWVSSEATKESIDEGLRWRKNKPQGRLWVENGMVGLPAQNGFSFSLPQDANGFNNV
;
A
#
# COMPACT_ATOMS: atom_id res chain seq x y z
N MET A 1 -13.04 3.90 -32.87
CA MET A 1 -12.73 5.12 -32.11
C MET A 1 -13.20 4.92 -30.67
N PRO A 2 -12.30 4.82 -29.67
CA PRO A 2 -12.74 4.70 -28.28
C PRO A 2 -13.30 6.04 -27.81
N LYS A 3 -14.49 6.02 -27.20
CA LYS A 3 -15.12 7.18 -26.57
C LYS A 3 -14.28 7.57 -25.36
N ASN A 4 -13.85 8.83 -25.31
CA ASN A 4 -13.30 9.44 -24.10
C ASN A 4 -14.33 9.28 -22.97
N LEU A 5 -14.07 8.41 -21.99
CA LEU A 5 -14.75 8.47 -20.71
C LEU A 5 -14.15 9.66 -19.96
N GLU A 6 -14.85 10.79 -19.97
CA GLU A 6 -14.59 11.86 -19.02
C GLU A 6 -14.79 11.29 -17.61
N LEU A 7 -13.70 11.16 -16.87
CA LEU A 7 -13.72 10.83 -15.45
C LEU A 7 -14.41 11.99 -14.71
N LYS A 8 -15.72 11.87 -14.49
CA LYS A 8 -16.46 12.79 -13.62
C LYS A 8 -15.81 12.77 -12.24
N ASP A 9 -15.54 13.95 -11.67
CA ASP A 9 -15.02 14.05 -10.32
C ASP A 9 -15.97 13.34 -9.32
N GLY A 10 -15.41 12.82 -8.23
CA GLY A 10 -16.17 12.02 -7.27
C GLY A 10 -17.34 12.78 -6.63
N TYR A 11 -17.31 14.12 -6.65
CA TYR A 11 -18.37 14.97 -6.15
C TYR A 11 -19.56 15.05 -7.12
N SER A 12 -19.29 15.14 -8.42
CA SER A 12 -20.30 15.14 -9.49
C SER A 12 -21.07 13.82 -9.54
N GLN A 13 -20.40 12.70 -9.25
CA GLN A 13 -21.05 11.39 -9.14
C GLN A 13 -22.03 11.32 -7.96
N LEU A 14 -21.71 11.96 -6.83
CA LEU A 14 -22.59 12.04 -5.67
C LEU A 14 -23.82 12.94 -5.93
N LEU A 15 -23.66 14.01 -6.70
CA LEU A 15 -24.78 14.87 -7.11
C LEU A 15 -25.73 14.16 -8.07
N ASP A 16 -25.19 13.42 -9.04
CA ASP A 16 -25.98 12.59 -9.96
C ASP A 16 -26.81 11.54 -9.18
N GLN A 17 -26.20 10.88 -8.19
CA GLN A 17 -26.90 9.93 -7.32
C GLN A 17 -27.98 10.59 -6.46
N LEU A 18 -27.74 11.80 -5.93
CA LEU A 18 -28.75 12.53 -5.17
C LEU A 18 -29.97 12.88 -6.03
N ASN A 19 -29.77 13.22 -7.30
CA ASN A 19 -30.85 13.56 -8.23
C ASN A 19 -31.67 12.34 -8.68
N GLN A 20 -31.10 11.13 -8.63
CA GLN A 20 -31.78 9.88 -8.97
C GLN A 20 -32.60 9.28 -7.82
N LEU A 21 -32.49 9.81 -6.59
CA LEU A 21 -33.26 9.34 -5.45
C LEU A 21 -34.67 9.94 -5.44
N ASP A 22 -35.67 9.11 -5.18
CA ASP A 22 -37.04 9.53 -4.93
C ASP A 22 -37.15 10.37 -3.65
N GLU A 23 -38.08 11.33 -3.64
CA GLU A 23 -38.33 12.18 -2.47
C GLU A 23 -38.70 11.33 -1.25
N GLY A 24 -37.95 11.51 -0.16
CA GLY A 24 -38.19 10.77 1.08
C GLY A 24 -37.06 10.89 2.10
N PRO A 25 -37.22 10.26 3.28
CA PRO A 25 -36.27 10.37 4.39
C PRO A 25 -34.84 9.92 4.04
N LYS A 26 -34.69 9.05 3.04
CA LYS A 26 -33.39 8.57 2.54
C LYS A 26 -32.68 9.63 1.69
N LYS A 27 -33.40 10.31 0.79
CA LYS A 27 -32.86 11.42 -0.03
C LYS A 27 -32.41 12.58 0.85
N GLU A 28 -33.16 12.89 1.91
CA GLU A 28 -32.81 13.95 2.85
C GLU A 28 -31.54 13.61 3.66
N LYS A 29 -31.38 12.35 4.10
CA LYS A 29 -30.12 11.90 4.72
C LYS A 29 -28.95 11.96 3.76
N PHE A 30 -29.16 11.54 2.51
CA PHE A 30 -28.13 11.57 1.47
C PHE A 30 -27.74 13.02 1.10
N ARG A 31 -28.71 13.94 1.01
CA ARG A 31 -28.51 15.38 0.78
C ARG A 31 -27.56 15.97 1.84
N LYS A 32 -27.83 15.72 3.13
CA LYS A 32 -26.97 16.17 4.23
C LYS A 32 -25.56 15.62 4.16
N MET A 33 -25.40 14.37 3.70
CA MET A 33 -24.09 13.76 3.50
C MET A 33 -23.33 14.44 2.35
N VAL A 34 -23.99 14.69 1.22
CA VAL A 34 -23.40 15.40 0.06
C VAL A 34 -22.99 16.83 0.45
N GLU A 35 -23.82 17.55 1.22
CA GLU A 35 -23.49 18.88 1.74
C GLU A 35 -22.28 18.87 2.67
N LYS A 36 -22.17 17.85 3.54
CA LYS A 36 -21.00 17.69 4.42
C LYS A 36 -19.73 17.45 3.61
N VAL A 37 -19.79 16.60 2.58
CA VAL A 37 -18.66 16.35 1.66
C VAL A 37 -18.27 17.62 0.91
N ARG A 38 -19.26 18.40 0.43
CA ARG A 38 -19.02 19.70 -0.20
C ARG A 38 -18.29 20.66 0.73
N ALA A 39 -18.77 20.82 1.96
CA ALA A 39 -18.16 21.71 2.95
C ALA A 39 -16.72 21.28 3.28
N MET A 40 -16.46 19.97 3.38
CA MET A 40 -15.10 19.43 3.56
C MET A 40 -14.20 19.74 2.36
N HIS A 41 -14.70 19.60 1.14
CA HIS A 41 -13.94 19.92 -0.07
C HIS A 41 -13.61 21.42 -0.17
N GLU A 42 -14.59 22.29 0.10
CA GLU A 42 -14.38 23.75 0.11
C GLU A 42 -13.44 24.19 1.24
N ALA A 43 -13.50 23.55 2.41
CA ALA A 43 -12.59 23.81 3.52
C ALA A 43 -11.16 23.32 3.22
N ALA A 44 -11.02 22.18 2.54
CA ALA A 44 -9.71 21.66 2.10
C ALA A 44 -9.08 22.56 1.04
N GLU A 45 -9.86 23.08 0.09
CA GLU A 45 -9.36 24.05 -0.90
C GLU A 45 -8.97 25.39 -0.26
N LYS A 46 -9.69 25.86 0.76
CA LYS A 46 -9.37 27.10 1.49
C LYS A 46 -8.19 26.97 2.46
N SER A 47 -7.99 25.78 3.04
CA SER A 47 -6.92 25.51 4.01
C SER A 47 -5.64 24.94 3.37
N ARG A 48 -5.66 24.69 2.05
CA ARG A 48 -4.43 24.43 1.30
C ARG A 48 -3.53 25.67 1.45
N PRO A 49 -2.36 25.57 2.11
CA PRO A 49 -1.35 26.59 1.91
C PRO A 49 -1.14 26.69 0.40
N ARG A 50 -1.03 27.91 -0.13
CA ARG A 50 -0.54 28.11 -1.51
C ARG A 50 0.85 27.51 -1.53
N SER A 51 0.93 26.22 -1.83
CA SER A 51 2.17 25.56 -2.12
C SER A 51 2.78 26.41 -3.22
N ARG A 52 3.97 26.97 -2.96
CA ARG A 52 4.89 27.32 -4.06
C ARG A 52 4.74 26.18 -5.07
N PRO A 53 4.67 26.45 -6.38
CA PRO A 53 4.67 25.37 -7.34
C PRO A 53 5.89 24.52 -6.97
N VAL A 54 5.63 23.37 -6.34
CA VAL A 54 6.62 22.31 -6.25
C VAL A 54 6.84 22.14 -7.73
N ALA A 55 8.02 22.56 -8.20
CA ALA A 55 8.42 22.29 -9.56
C ALA A 55 7.97 20.86 -9.75
N GLN A 56 7.02 20.65 -10.67
CA GLN A 56 6.67 19.32 -11.08
C GLN A 56 7.99 18.86 -11.65
N THR A 57 8.84 18.26 -10.81
CA THR A 57 9.88 17.36 -11.25
C THR A 57 9.05 16.38 -12.03
N GLN A 58 9.04 16.60 -13.34
CA GLN A 58 8.45 15.74 -14.33
C GLN A 58 8.95 14.38 -13.88
N THR A 59 8.09 13.60 -13.24
CA THR A 59 8.45 12.24 -12.87
C THR A 59 8.75 11.63 -14.22
N PRO A 60 10.01 11.26 -14.53
CA PRO A 60 10.35 10.87 -15.88
C PRO A 60 9.37 9.76 -16.25
N GLN A 61 8.57 9.97 -17.30
CA GLN A 61 7.52 9.04 -17.74
C GLN A 61 8.09 7.69 -18.22
N SER A 62 9.37 7.40 -17.96
CA SER A 62 10.06 6.17 -18.34
C SER A 62 10.88 5.54 -17.19
N LEU A 63 10.63 5.86 -15.92
CA LEU A 63 11.28 5.12 -14.85
C LEU A 63 10.66 3.72 -14.74
N ASP A 64 11.48 2.73 -15.09
CA ASP A 64 11.35 1.31 -14.75
C ASP A 64 10.58 1.14 -13.43
N PRO A 65 9.47 0.36 -13.41
CA PRO A 65 8.67 0.13 -12.21
C PRO A 65 9.50 -0.26 -10.99
N ASN A 66 10.56 -1.04 -11.17
CA ASN A 66 11.46 -1.45 -10.09
C ASN A 66 12.24 -0.24 -9.53
N LYS A 67 12.78 0.62 -10.40
CA LYS A 67 13.46 1.86 -9.97
C LYS A 67 12.53 2.81 -9.23
N ARG A 68 11.27 2.93 -9.67
CA ARG A 68 10.25 3.72 -8.97
C ARG A 68 9.97 3.15 -7.58
N ARG A 69 9.89 1.84 -7.46
CA ARG A 69 9.67 1.16 -6.18
C ARG A 69 10.86 1.35 -5.23
N VAL A 70 12.08 1.16 -5.73
CA VAL A 70 13.31 1.42 -4.96
C VAL A 70 13.34 2.86 -4.44
N ALA A 71 13.01 3.84 -5.28
CA ALA A 71 12.93 5.24 -4.84
C ALA A 71 11.86 5.46 -3.75
N ALA A 72 10.69 4.82 -3.86
CA ALA A 72 9.65 4.89 -2.83
C ALA A 72 10.11 4.27 -1.50
N LEU A 73 10.76 3.10 -1.54
CA LEU A 73 11.31 2.42 -0.37
C LEU A 73 12.43 3.25 0.29
N LYS A 74 13.34 3.84 -0.50
CA LYS A 74 14.37 4.77 0.00
C LYS A 74 13.74 6.02 0.65
N GLY A 75 12.63 6.50 0.10
CA GLY A 75 11.85 7.59 0.70
C GLY A 75 11.25 7.22 2.07
N LEU A 76 10.83 5.96 2.27
CA LEU A 76 10.37 5.49 3.58
C LEU A 76 11.51 5.52 4.62
N LEU A 77 12.74 5.22 4.23
CA LEU A 77 13.90 5.28 5.14
C LEU A 77 14.25 6.70 5.60
N CYS A 78 13.70 7.75 4.98
CA CYS A 78 13.93 9.13 5.40
C CYS A 78 13.11 9.54 6.63
N TYR A 79 12.17 8.72 7.12
CA TYR A 79 11.43 8.99 8.34
C TYR A 79 12.30 8.70 9.58
N SER A 80 12.48 9.70 10.45
CA SER A 80 13.42 9.68 11.58
C SER A 80 13.09 8.68 12.71
N GLU A 81 11.87 8.13 12.74
CA GLU A 81 11.37 7.28 13.83
C GLU A 81 10.99 5.87 13.37
N MET A 82 11.60 5.37 12.29
CA MET A 82 11.32 4.02 11.81
C MET A 82 11.90 2.94 12.72
N ASP A 83 11.12 1.89 12.99
CA ASP A 83 11.59 0.74 13.76
C ASP A 83 12.78 0.06 13.03
N PRO A 84 13.91 -0.21 13.72
CA PRO A 84 15.08 -0.86 13.13
C PRO A 84 14.75 -2.19 12.41
N LYS A 85 13.75 -2.94 12.89
CA LYS A 85 13.34 -4.20 12.26
C LYS A 85 12.67 -3.99 10.92
N ASP A 86 11.95 -2.89 10.76
CA ASP A 86 11.33 -2.50 9.49
C ASP A 86 12.41 -1.98 8.52
N VAL A 87 13.38 -1.22 9.04
CA VAL A 87 14.56 -0.76 8.27
C VAL A 87 15.33 -1.95 7.67
N GLU A 88 15.57 -3.02 8.44
CA GLU A 88 16.21 -4.24 7.93
C GLU A 88 15.45 -4.84 6.73
N ASN A 89 14.13 -4.98 6.85
CA ASN A 89 13.29 -5.55 5.80
C ASN A 89 13.20 -4.64 4.55
N ILE A 90 13.10 -3.32 4.73
CA ILE A 90 13.06 -2.37 3.63
C ILE A 90 14.39 -2.39 2.85
N ASN A 91 15.52 -2.43 3.55
CA ASN A 91 16.83 -2.57 2.90
C ASN A 91 16.98 -3.90 2.14
N ALA A 92 16.44 -4.99 2.68
CA ALA A 92 16.41 -6.27 1.98
C ALA A 92 15.54 -6.21 0.72
N ALA A 93 14.36 -5.57 0.79
CA ALA A 93 13.50 -5.39 -0.37
C ALA A 93 14.18 -4.54 -1.46
N ILE A 94 14.83 -3.44 -1.09
CA ILE A 94 15.65 -2.62 -2.00
C ILE A 94 16.72 -3.48 -2.67
N SER A 95 17.47 -4.26 -1.89
CA SER A 95 18.55 -5.11 -2.40
C SER A 95 18.02 -6.20 -3.35
N SER A 96 16.86 -6.79 -3.05
CA SER A 96 16.22 -7.77 -3.93
C SER A 96 15.80 -7.16 -5.28
N TYR A 97 15.31 -5.91 -5.29
CA TYR A 97 15.03 -5.19 -6.53
C TYR A 97 16.30 -4.85 -7.31
N GLU A 98 17.32 -4.30 -6.63
CA GLU A 98 18.58 -3.88 -7.26
C GLU A 98 19.37 -5.07 -7.84
N SER A 99 19.27 -6.26 -7.24
CA SER A 99 19.84 -7.51 -7.75
C SER A 99 18.98 -8.22 -8.81
N GLY A 100 17.72 -7.79 -9.00
CA GLY A 100 16.76 -8.45 -9.89
C GLY A 100 16.15 -9.74 -9.35
N ALA A 101 16.45 -10.11 -8.09
CA ALA A 101 15.83 -11.24 -7.39
C ALA A 101 14.33 -11.02 -7.19
N LEU A 102 13.91 -9.76 -7.04
CA LEU A 102 12.52 -9.33 -7.06
C LEU A 102 12.32 -8.37 -8.25
N ASP A 103 11.26 -8.59 -9.04
CA ASP A 103 10.98 -7.80 -10.23
C ASP A 103 9.47 -7.62 -10.39
N ILE A 104 8.98 -6.39 -10.23
CA ILE A 104 7.55 -6.06 -10.32
C ILE A 104 6.96 -6.46 -11.67
N THR A 105 7.75 -6.43 -12.75
CA THR A 105 7.25 -6.76 -14.09
C THR A 105 6.91 -8.24 -14.25
N LYS A 106 7.43 -9.09 -13.37
CA LYS A 106 7.13 -10.53 -13.31
C LYS A 106 5.89 -10.84 -12.47
N LYS A 107 5.29 -9.83 -11.83
CA LYS A 107 4.08 -9.99 -11.02
C LYS A 107 2.88 -10.20 -11.95
N THR A 108 2.22 -11.34 -11.83
CA THR A 108 1.13 -11.75 -12.73
C THR A 108 -0.25 -11.33 -12.20
N ALA A 109 -0.40 -11.17 -10.89
CA ALA A 109 -1.67 -10.80 -10.27
C ALA A 109 -1.50 -9.72 -9.19
N VAL A 110 -2.50 -8.84 -9.08
CA VAL A 110 -2.49 -7.74 -8.08
C VAL A 110 -2.33 -8.26 -6.65
N GLY A 111 -2.86 -9.46 -6.36
CA GLY A 111 -2.79 -10.12 -5.05
C GLY A 111 -1.45 -10.76 -4.70
N GLU A 112 -0.50 -10.83 -5.62
CA GLU A 112 0.80 -11.45 -5.31
C GLU A 112 1.62 -10.60 -4.33
N ARG A 113 2.36 -11.26 -3.45
CA ARG A 113 3.20 -10.65 -2.43
C ARG A 113 4.55 -11.33 -2.38
N ALA A 114 5.59 -10.57 -2.01
CA ALA A 114 6.88 -11.11 -1.61
C ALA A 114 7.02 -10.97 -0.10
N LEU A 115 7.67 -11.94 0.54
CA LEU A 115 7.79 -12.00 1.99
C LEU A 115 9.23 -11.90 2.42
N PHE A 116 9.45 -11.08 3.44
CA PHE A 116 10.76 -10.86 4.05
C PHE A 116 10.66 -11.13 5.55
N TRP A 117 11.69 -11.77 6.12
CA TRP A 117 11.78 -12.01 7.55
C TRP A 117 13.13 -11.55 8.10
N GLY A 118 13.10 -10.47 8.89
CA GLY A 118 14.32 -9.91 9.50
C GLY A 118 15.41 -9.62 8.47
N GLY A 119 15.07 -8.93 7.38
CA GLY A 119 16.05 -8.51 6.37
C GLY A 119 16.48 -9.61 5.39
N VAL A 120 15.74 -10.72 5.30
CA VAL A 120 16.00 -11.79 4.32
C VAL A 120 14.74 -12.03 3.49
N MET A 121 14.87 -12.08 2.17
CA MET A 121 13.76 -12.48 1.28
C MET A 121 13.51 -13.98 1.43
N MET A 122 12.31 -14.34 1.88
CA MET A 122 11.92 -15.73 2.09
C MET A 122 11.26 -16.32 0.85
N THR A 123 10.43 -15.51 0.19
CA THR A 123 9.81 -15.87 -1.09
C THR A 123 9.59 -14.65 -1.97
N GLY A 124 9.62 -14.87 -3.29
CA GLY A 124 9.28 -13.88 -4.31
C GLY A 124 7.77 -13.70 -4.45
N TRP A 125 7.30 -13.29 -5.63
CA TRP A 125 5.87 -13.10 -5.87
C TRP A 125 5.09 -14.41 -5.77
N VAL A 126 4.29 -14.54 -4.70
CA VAL A 126 3.38 -15.67 -4.47
C VAL A 126 1.96 -15.17 -4.33
N SER A 127 0.97 -16.00 -4.70
CA SER A 127 -0.46 -15.65 -4.60
C SER A 127 -0.87 -15.35 -3.14
N SER A 128 -2.06 -14.79 -2.93
CA SER A 128 -2.55 -14.51 -1.58
C SER A 128 -2.78 -15.79 -0.75
N GLU A 129 -3.20 -16.88 -1.40
CA GLU A 129 -3.36 -18.20 -0.78
C GLU A 129 -2.01 -18.75 -0.35
N ALA A 130 -1.02 -18.78 -1.26
CA ALA A 130 0.33 -19.22 -0.97
C ALA A 130 1.04 -18.30 0.05
N THR A 131 0.68 -17.01 0.10
CA THR A 131 1.14 -16.07 1.13
C THR A 131 0.67 -16.52 2.51
N LYS A 132 -0.59 -16.93 2.67
CA LYS A 132 -1.12 -17.40 3.94
C LYS A 132 -0.38 -18.66 4.41
N GLU A 133 -0.19 -19.62 3.52
CA GLU A 133 0.56 -20.85 3.81
C GLU A 133 2.03 -20.55 4.18
N SER A 134 2.66 -19.59 3.49
CA SER A 134 4.03 -19.16 3.78
C SER A 134 4.15 -18.44 5.13
N ILE A 135 3.11 -17.73 5.57
CA ILE A 135 3.07 -17.12 6.90
C ILE A 135 2.99 -18.19 7.99
N ASP A 136 2.22 -19.25 7.75
CA ASP A 136 2.14 -20.40 8.66
C ASP A 136 3.49 -21.14 8.75
N GLU A 137 4.23 -21.22 7.64
CA GLU A 137 5.63 -21.68 7.63
C GLU A 137 6.59 -20.71 8.34
N GLY A 138 6.20 -19.45 8.54
CA GLY A 138 6.97 -18.41 9.22
C GLY A 138 7.42 -18.77 10.64
N LEU A 139 6.77 -19.75 11.29
CA LEU A 139 7.25 -20.35 12.54
C LEU A 139 8.67 -20.94 12.41
N ARG A 140 9.03 -21.48 11.24
CA ARG A 140 10.39 -21.96 10.95
C ARG A 140 11.38 -20.81 10.80
N TRP A 141 10.98 -19.73 10.14
CA TRP A 141 11.84 -18.54 9.96
C TRP A 141 12.17 -17.88 11.30
N ARG A 142 11.19 -17.86 12.21
CA ARG A 142 11.39 -17.41 13.59
C ARG A 142 12.40 -18.25 14.35
N LYS A 143 12.49 -19.57 14.14
CA LYS A 143 13.53 -20.39 14.80
C LYS A 143 14.94 -19.95 14.40
N ASN A 144 15.14 -19.54 13.15
CA ASN A 144 16.45 -19.12 12.63
C ASN A 144 16.79 -17.68 13.03
N LYS A 145 15.82 -16.76 12.98
CA LYS A 145 16.00 -15.35 13.40
C LYS A 145 14.83 -14.95 14.31
N PRO A 146 14.88 -15.25 15.61
CA PRO A 146 13.74 -15.08 16.53
C PRO A 146 13.36 -13.62 16.78
N GLN A 147 14.31 -12.70 16.57
CA GLN A 147 14.08 -11.26 16.66
C GLN A 147 13.55 -10.65 15.36
N GLY A 148 13.50 -11.43 14.27
CA GLY A 148 13.01 -10.98 12.97
C GLY A 148 11.54 -10.58 13.01
N ARG A 149 11.15 -9.75 12.04
CA ARG A 149 9.76 -9.36 11.82
C ARG A 149 9.38 -9.68 10.38
N LEU A 150 8.13 -10.08 10.18
CA LEU A 150 7.58 -10.30 8.85
C LEU A 150 7.29 -8.96 8.18
N TRP A 151 7.72 -8.83 6.95
CA TRP A 151 7.38 -7.74 6.05
C TRP A 151 6.77 -8.29 4.78
N VAL A 152 5.63 -7.71 4.39
CA VAL A 152 4.90 -8.07 3.18
C VAL A 152 5.09 -6.99 2.15
N GLU A 153 5.85 -7.29 1.10
CA GLU A 153 6.08 -6.44 -0.06
C GLU A 153 4.99 -6.69 -1.10
N ASN A 154 4.30 -5.64 -1.55
CA ASN A 154 3.16 -5.74 -2.47
C ASN A 154 3.44 -5.18 -3.87
N GLY A 155 4.60 -4.58 -4.08
CA GLY A 155 5.03 -3.98 -5.34
C GLY A 155 4.21 -2.76 -5.75
N MET A 156 3.42 -2.17 -4.85
CA MET A 156 2.58 -1.02 -5.21
C MET A 156 3.44 0.23 -5.41
N VAL A 157 3.22 0.91 -6.54
CA VAL A 157 3.92 2.14 -6.89
C VAL A 157 2.95 3.29 -6.67
N GLY A 158 2.94 3.85 -5.44
CA GLY A 158 1.94 4.84 -5.02
C GLY A 158 2.23 5.49 -3.67
N LEU A 159 1.18 5.95 -2.97
CA LEU A 159 1.28 6.68 -1.70
C LEU A 159 1.99 5.85 -0.60
N PRO A 160 2.83 6.48 0.25
CA PRO A 160 3.66 5.82 1.27
C PRO A 160 2.92 4.81 2.17
N ALA A 161 1.68 5.11 2.53
CA ALA A 161 0.86 4.31 3.45
C ALA A 161 0.44 2.93 2.90
N GLN A 162 0.66 2.67 1.61
CA GLN A 162 0.28 1.40 0.98
C GLN A 162 1.48 0.57 0.54
N ASN A 163 2.69 0.94 0.96
CA ASN A 163 3.94 0.38 0.46
C ASN A 163 4.40 -0.89 1.20
N GLY A 164 3.52 -1.58 1.90
CA GLY A 164 3.85 -2.79 2.66
C GLY A 164 3.39 -2.65 4.10
N PHE A 165 3.22 -3.79 4.75
CA PHE A 165 2.81 -3.85 6.15
C PHE A 165 3.72 -4.82 6.88
N SER A 166 4.04 -4.46 8.12
CA SER A 166 4.81 -5.31 9.01
C SER A 166 3.96 -5.69 10.22
N PHE A 167 4.13 -6.93 10.67
CA PHE A 167 3.49 -7.40 11.89
C PHE A 167 4.42 -8.35 12.62
N SER A 168 4.36 -8.25 13.95
CA SER A 168 4.97 -9.24 14.83
C SER A 168 4.07 -10.47 14.88
N LEU A 169 4.63 -11.67 14.71
CA LEU A 169 3.87 -12.89 14.98
C LEU A 169 3.63 -13.01 16.51
N PRO A 170 2.46 -13.52 16.94
CA PRO A 170 2.16 -13.75 18.35
C PRO A 170 3.25 -14.58 19.03
N GLN A 171 3.52 -14.29 20.30
CA GLN A 171 4.62 -14.92 21.04
C GLN A 171 4.30 -16.38 21.43
N ASP A 172 3.05 -16.80 21.26
CA ASP A 172 2.34 -17.85 21.98
C ASP A 172 1.57 -18.84 21.05
N ALA A 173 2.02 -19.02 19.81
CA ALA A 173 1.56 -20.12 18.95
C ALA A 173 2.06 -21.53 19.39
N ASN A 174 2.71 -21.64 20.56
CA ASN A 174 3.12 -22.91 21.16
C ASN A 174 2.04 -23.54 22.08
N GLY A 175 0.81 -23.02 22.07
CA GLY A 175 -0.31 -23.57 22.87
C GLY A 175 -0.97 -24.83 22.31
N PHE A 176 -0.66 -25.27 21.08
CA PHE A 176 -1.18 -26.53 20.53
C PHE A 176 -0.13 -27.64 20.67
N ASN A 177 0.11 -28.06 21.90
CA ASN A 177 0.68 -29.37 22.19
C ASN A 177 -0.33 -30.15 23.03
N ASN A 178 -0.96 -31.14 22.38
CA ASN A 178 -1.59 -32.35 22.93
C ASN A 178 -2.44 -32.23 24.20
N VAL A 179 -3.77 -32.29 24.04
CA VAL A 179 -4.63 -33.31 24.67
C VAL A 179 -5.64 -33.79 23.65
#